data_AF-A0A3A5MPJ1-F1
#
_entry.id   AF-A0A3A5MPJ1-F1
#
_cell.length_a   1.000
_cell.length_b   1.000
_cell.length_c   1.000
_cell.angle_alpha   90.00
_cell.angle_beta   90.00
_cell.angle_gamma   90.00
#
_symmetry.space_group_name_H-M   'P 1'
#
loop_
_entity.id
_entity.type
_entity.pdbx_description
1 polymer ?
#
loop_
_entity_poly.entity_id
_entity_poly.type
_entity_poly.pdbx_seq_one_letter_code
_entity_poly.pdbx_strand_id
1 'polypeptide(L)'
;MELDAYPTRVILMEEYTVTLPLWDRSPSPDKTFGPFEPGDLGLPPDLEARLAAYNQRFERLMGSEFEWPSEQEHLDFVIDGHLLAAALQRAFGHRVLVLYREDDSELSRIPRPTAAPTGSGSVQFMARQNGMLKPLTMPDHPPGSVVQQIVKMDDAEIEAAGAGIDVAALTWQPQRMPTRILLRAGSPGSPLADRSPLFGLTDDRLEPAALGLSAELTARLQAWNIAGLAPYVEYLVVGHELAAAVQREIGPQITVLFPEADAARSRPAPELVAMLDRFHRLTD
;
A
#
# COMPACT_ATOMS: atom_id res chain seq x y z
N MET A 1 -13.25 -33.98 -2.50
CA MET A 1 -11.83 -33.60 -2.41
C MET A 1 -11.82 -32.27 -1.69
N GLU A 2 -11.68 -32.34 -0.37
CA GLU A 2 -11.58 -31.14 0.49
C GLU A 2 -10.18 -30.57 0.29
N LEU A 3 -10.10 -29.31 -0.16
CA LEU A 3 -8.85 -28.55 -0.15
C LEU A 3 -8.72 -27.95 1.26
N ASP A 4 -7.82 -28.50 2.08
CA ASP A 4 -7.66 -28.16 3.51
C ASP A 4 -7.12 -26.74 3.77
N ALA A 5 -6.76 -25.95 2.74
CA ALA A 5 -6.44 -24.54 2.91
C ALA A 5 -6.82 -23.73 1.66
N TYR A 6 -8.04 -23.20 1.63
CA TYR A 6 -8.39 -22.14 0.68
C TYR A 6 -7.80 -20.81 1.19
N PRO A 7 -7.15 -19.99 0.34
CA PRO A 7 -6.57 -18.74 0.79
C PRO A 7 -7.65 -17.83 1.36
N THR A 8 -7.35 -17.17 2.47
CA THR A 8 -8.23 -16.14 3.06
C THR A 8 -7.98 -14.77 2.44
N ARG A 9 -6.80 -14.58 1.81
CA ARG A 9 -6.42 -13.36 1.10
C ARG A 9 -5.60 -13.69 -0.14
N VAL A 10 -5.92 -13.03 -1.24
CA VAL A 10 -5.12 -13.08 -2.47
C VAL A 10 -4.78 -11.66 -2.90
N ILE A 11 -3.57 -11.46 -3.42
CA ILE A 11 -3.19 -10.20 -4.04
C ILE A 11 -3.06 -10.37 -5.55
N LEU A 12 -3.71 -9.48 -6.29
CA LEU A 12 -3.47 -9.26 -7.70
C LEU A 12 -2.26 -8.34 -7.86
N MET A 13 -1.19 -8.88 -8.42
CA MET A 13 0.08 -8.20 -8.65
C MET A 13 0.71 -8.77 -9.90
N GLU A 14 1.17 -7.89 -10.77
CA GLU A 14 1.97 -8.22 -11.95
C GLU A 14 3.15 -9.15 -11.61
N GLU A 15 3.44 -10.09 -12.50
CA GLU A 15 4.51 -11.07 -12.33
C GLU A 15 5.18 -11.37 -13.68
N TYR A 16 6.49 -11.63 -13.68
CA TYR A 16 7.22 -12.04 -14.87
C TYR A 16 7.20 -13.56 -15.03
N THR A 17 6.06 -14.13 -15.41
CA THR A 17 5.92 -15.55 -15.79
C THR A 17 4.58 -15.78 -16.53
N VAL A 18 4.43 -16.97 -17.14
CA VAL A 18 3.20 -17.45 -17.80
C VAL A 18 2.05 -17.85 -16.85
N THR A 19 2.17 -17.59 -15.54
CA THR A 19 1.17 -18.01 -14.53
C THR A 19 0.11 -16.93 -14.27
N LEU A 20 -0.84 -17.18 -13.36
CA LEU A 20 -1.79 -16.14 -12.95
C LEU A 20 -1.07 -15.07 -12.09
N PRO A 21 -1.36 -13.77 -12.26
CA PRO A 21 -0.81 -12.68 -11.44
C PRO A 21 -1.45 -12.64 -10.04
N LEU A 22 -1.63 -13.79 -9.38
CA LEU A 22 -2.30 -13.94 -8.11
C LEU A 22 -1.40 -14.63 -7.11
N TRP A 23 -1.24 -14.04 -5.93
CA TRP A 23 -0.39 -14.57 -4.87
C TRP A 23 -1.16 -14.78 -3.57
N ASP A 24 -0.84 -15.83 -2.82
CA ASP A 24 -1.39 -16.06 -1.48
C ASP A 24 -0.82 -15.03 -0.49
N ARG A 25 -1.72 -14.28 0.16
CA ARG A 25 -1.39 -13.33 1.24
C ARG A 25 -2.10 -13.67 2.54
N SER A 26 -2.55 -14.91 2.69
CA SER A 26 -3.15 -15.41 3.91
C SER A 26 -2.17 -15.30 5.08
N PRO A 27 -2.61 -14.93 6.29
CA PRO A 27 -1.79 -14.93 7.49
C PRO A 27 -1.63 -16.37 8.02
N SER A 28 -1.12 -17.28 7.19
CA SER A 28 -0.93 -18.70 7.50
C SER A 28 0.54 -19.09 7.34
N PRO A 29 1.10 -19.93 8.23
CA PRO A 29 2.42 -20.54 8.00
C PRO A 29 2.44 -21.48 6.78
N ASP A 30 1.28 -22.01 6.39
CA ASP A 30 1.11 -22.95 5.28
C ASP A 30 0.73 -22.26 3.96
N LYS A 31 0.96 -20.95 3.85
CA LYS A 31 0.65 -20.18 2.63
C LYS A 31 1.43 -20.70 1.43
N THR A 32 0.81 -20.66 0.26
CA THR A 32 1.47 -21.06 -0.98
C THR A 32 2.59 -20.07 -1.35
N PHE A 33 3.75 -20.59 -1.75
CA PHE A 33 4.85 -19.79 -2.26
C PHE A 33 4.79 -19.74 -3.79
N GLY A 34 4.74 -18.54 -4.36
CA GLY A 34 4.63 -18.33 -5.80
C GLY A 34 3.23 -17.87 -6.24
N PRO A 35 3.10 -17.53 -7.52
CA PRO A 35 1.80 -17.27 -8.13
C PRO A 35 0.97 -18.56 -8.20
N PHE A 36 -0.36 -18.43 -8.17
CA PHE A 36 -1.27 -19.56 -8.37
C PHE A 36 -1.28 -20.03 -9.83
N GLU A 37 -1.48 -21.34 -10.04
CA GLU A 37 -1.68 -21.91 -11.36
C GLU A 37 -3.16 -21.79 -11.79
N PRO A 38 -3.46 -21.77 -13.10
CA PRO A 38 -4.83 -21.85 -13.59
C PRO A 38 -5.60 -23.04 -13.02
N GLY A 39 -6.80 -22.81 -12.52
CA GLY A 39 -7.66 -23.82 -11.89
C GLY A 39 -7.47 -24.00 -10.37
N ASP A 40 -6.35 -23.55 -9.78
CA ASP A 40 -6.07 -23.74 -8.34
C ASP A 40 -7.13 -23.11 -7.44
N LEU A 41 -7.66 -21.96 -7.86
CA LEU A 41 -8.58 -21.14 -7.09
C LEU A 41 -10.06 -21.39 -7.43
N GLY A 42 -10.34 -22.23 -8.44
CA GLY A 42 -11.69 -22.49 -8.94
C GLY A 42 -12.38 -21.26 -9.53
N LEU A 43 -11.61 -20.37 -10.17
CA LEU A 43 -12.14 -19.17 -10.81
C LEU A 43 -12.88 -19.51 -12.12
N PRO A 44 -13.85 -18.67 -12.54
CA PRO A 44 -14.45 -18.79 -13.86
C PRO A 44 -13.38 -18.74 -14.99
N PRO A 45 -13.45 -19.61 -16.02
CA PRO A 45 -12.42 -19.66 -17.07
C PRO A 45 -12.22 -18.35 -17.84
N ASP A 46 -13.27 -17.57 -18.02
CA ASP A 46 -13.20 -16.25 -18.66
C ASP A 46 -12.44 -15.24 -17.79
N LEU A 47 -12.56 -15.34 -16.47
CA LEU A 47 -11.82 -14.49 -15.54
C LEU A 47 -10.33 -14.86 -15.48
N GLU A 48 -10.01 -16.16 -15.51
CA GLU A 48 -8.61 -16.61 -15.63
C GLU A 48 -7.97 -16.15 -16.94
N ALA A 49 -8.71 -16.23 -18.07
CA ALA A 49 -8.23 -15.74 -19.35
C ALA A 49 -7.96 -14.22 -19.32
N ARG A 50 -8.81 -13.44 -18.63
CA ARG A 50 -8.61 -11.99 -18.44
C ARG A 50 -7.38 -11.69 -17.58
N LEU A 51 -7.14 -12.48 -16.52
CA LEU A 51 -5.94 -12.39 -15.68
C LEU A 51 -4.66 -12.67 -16.46
N ALA A 52 -4.65 -13.74 -17.25
CA ALA A 52 -3.52 -14.07 -18.11
C ALA A 52 -3.26 -12.95 -19.13
N ALA A 53 -4.31 -12.41 -19.77
CA ALA A 53 -4.18 -11.31 -20.72
C ALA A 53 -3.67 -10.01 -20.07
N TYR A 54 -4.11 -9.72 -18.84
CA TYR A 54 -3.59 -8.60 -18.05
C TYR A 54 -2.09 -8.75 -17.79
N ASN A 55 -1.63 -9.92 -17.34
CA ASN A 55 -0.22 -10.14 -17.06
C ASN A 55 0.66 -10.14 -18.33
N GLN A 56 0.16 -10.74 -19.43
CA GLN A 56 0.85 -10.69 -20.73
C GLN A 56 0.96 -9.25 -21.28
N ARG A 57 -0.02 -8.39 -20.98
CA ARG A 57 0.07 -6.97 -21.33
C ARG A 57 1.16 -6.29 -20.52
N PHE A 58 1.29 -6.57 -19.23
CA PHE A 58 2.38 -6.05 -18.39
C PHE A 58 3.75 -6.42 -18.97
N GLU A 59 4.01 -7.71 -19.19
CA GLU A 59 5.31 -8.19 -19.70
C GLU A 59 5.69 -7.53 -21.03
N ARG A 60 4.71 -7.40 -21.93
CA ARG A 60 4.90 -6.75 -23.23
C ARG A 60 5.20 -5.25 -23.12
N LEU A 61 4.55 -4.55 -22.19
CA LEU A 61 4.73 -3.10 -22.02
C LEU A 61 6.05 -2.76 -21.30
N MET A 62 6.45 -3.54 -20.30
CA MET A 62 7.69 -3.29 -19.54
C MET A 62 8.95 -3.62 -20.33
N GLY A 63 8.90 -4.64 -21.20
CA GLY A 63 10.04 -5.03 -22.02
C GLY A 63 11.31 -5.25 -21.17
N SER A 64 12.45 -4.75 -21.65
CA SER A 64 13.74 -4.84 -20.94
C SER A 64 14.10 -3.60 -20.13
N GLU A 65 13.40 -2.49 -20.36
CA GLU A 65 13.73 -1.17 -19.78
C GLU A 65 13.04 -0.98 -18.42
N PHE A 66 11.99 -1.77 -18.13
CA PHE A 66 11.19 -1.66 -16.90
C PHE A 66 10.52 -0.27 -16.74
N GLU A 67 10.21 0.38 -17.85
CA GLU A 67 9.56 1.69 -17.89
C GLU A 67 8.23 1.62 -18.64
N TRP A 68 7.22 2.35 -18.15
CA TRP A 68 5.94 2.48 -18.84
C TRP A 68 6.13 3.25 -20.15
N PRO A 69 5.63 2.75 -21.30
CA PRO A 69 5.84 3.47 -22.56
C PRO A 69 5.10 4.80 -22.63
N SER A 70 4.08 5.00 -21.79
CA SER A 70 3.48 6.32 -21.51
C SER A 70 2.75 6.36 -20.17
N GLU A 71 2.50 7.57 -19.66
CA GLU A 71 1.64 7.78 -18.48
C GLU A 71 0.22 7.25 -18.71
N GLN A 72 -0.32 7.39 -19.92
CA GLN A 72 -1.66 6.89 -20.23
C GLN A 72 -1.71 5.36 -20.19
N GLU A 73 -0.70 4.66 -20.71
CA GLU A 73 -0.66 3.21 -20.64
C GLU A 73 -0.49 2.70 -19.21
N HIS A 74 0.32 3.38 -18.39
CA HIS A 74 0.40 3.10 -16.95
C HIS A 74 -0.98 3.28 -16.31
N LEU A 75 -1.65 4.40 -16.56
CA LEU A 75 -2.96 4.70 -16.00
C LEU A 75 -4.00 3.63 -16.39
N ASP A 76 -4.10 3.30 -17.67
CA ASP A 76 -5.04 2.30 -18.17
C ASP A 76 -4.77 0.93 -17.54
N PHE A 77 -3.50 0.55 -17.38
CA PHE A 77 -3.12 -0.70 -16.73
C PHE A 77 -3.57 -0.75 -15.26
N VAL A 78 -3.33 0.33 -14.50
CA VAL A 78 -3.74 0.39 -13.08
C VAL A 78 -5.26 0.36 -12.92
N ILE A 79 -5.98 1.09 -13.78
CA ILE A 79 -7.44 1.07 -13.82
C ILE A 79 -7.95 -0.35 -14.08
N ASP A 80 -7.40 -1.03 -15.09
CA ASP A 80 -7.80 -2.38 -15.46
C ASP A 80 -7.55 -3.37 -14.31
N GLY A 81 -6.45 -3.21 -13.58
CA GLY A 81 -6.16 -4.07 -12.43
C GLY A 81 -7.13 -3.89 -11.26
N HIS A 82 -7.56 -2.65 -10.94
CA HIS A 82 -8.64 -2.45 -9.97
C HIS A 82 -9.97 -3.07 -10.43
N LEU A 83 -10.34 -2.90 -11.71
CA LEU A 83 -11.57 -3.50 -12.25
C LEU A 83 -11.49 -5.04 -12.25
N LEU A 84 -10.31 -5.59 -12.45
CA LEU A 84 -10.07 -7.03 -12.36
C LEU A 84 -10.12 -7.53 -10.92
N ALA A 85 -9.60 -6.76 -9.96
CA ALA A 85 -9.75 -7.03 -8.54
C ALA A 85 -11.22 -7.02 -8.09
N ALA A 86 -12.05 -6.11 -8.63
CA ALA A 86 -13.50 -6.11 -8.41
C ALA A 86 -14.16 -7.39 -8.95
N ALA A 87 -13.77 -7.84 -10.15
CA ALA A 87 -14.28 -9.07 -10.75
C ALA A 87 -13.87 -10.31 -9.94
N LEU A 88 -12.63 -10.37 -9.47
CA LEU A 88 -12.15 -11.41 -8.57
C LEU A 88 -12.89 -11.42 -7.25
N GLN A 89 -13.09 -10.25 -6.63
CA GLN A 89 -13.81 -10.15 -5.37
C GLN A 89 -15.25 -10.65 -5.52
N ARG A 90 -15.90 -10.36 -6.66
CA ARG A 90 -17.23 -10.87 -6.99
C ARG A 90 -17.23 -12.39 -7.14
N ALA A 91 -16.21 -12.96 -7.78
CA ALA A 91 -16.09 -14.41 -7.96
C ALA A 91 -15.83 -15.15 -6.64
N PHE A 92 -14.94 -14.63 -5.79
CA PHE A 92 -14.64 -15.22 -4.47
C PHE A 92 -15.73 -14.97 -3.43
N GLY A 93 -16.57 -13.95 -3.63
CA GLY A 93 -17.56 -13.53 -2.65
C GLY A 93 -16.91 -13.04 -1.36
N HIS A 94 -17.38 -13.53 -0.20
CA HIS A 94 -16.86 -13.15 1.12
C HIS A 94 -15.74 -14.07 1.62
N ARG A 95 -15.38 -15.12 0.87
CA ARG A 95 -14.47 -16.16 1.33
C ARG A 95 -13.01 -15.73 1.29
N VAL A 96 -12.67 -14.87 0.34
CA VAL A 96 -11.31 -14.39 0.08
C VAL A 96 -11.34 -12.89 -0.04
N LEU A 97 -10.45 -12.21 0.67
CA LEU A 97 -10.19 -10.79 0.45
C LEU A 97 -9.25 -10.62 -0.74
N VAL A 98 -9.66 -9.82 -1.73
CA VAL A 98 -8.83 -9.49 -2.89
C VAL A 98 -8.16 -8.16 -2.68
N LEU A 99 -6.83 -8.19 -2.75
CA LEU A 99 -5.93 -7.05 -2.62
C LEU A 99 -5.40 -6.68 -4.00
N TYR A 100 -5.12 -5.41 -4.25
CA TYR A 100 -4.50 -4.95 -5.50
C TYR A 100 -3.36 -3.98 -5.20
N ARG A 101 -2.16 -4.29 -5.72
CA ARG A 101 -0.93 -3.46 -5.61
C ARG A 101 -0.66 -2.89 -4.21
N GLU A 102 -0.70 -3.76 -3.19
CA GLU A 102 -0.30 -3.38 -1.81
C GLU A 102 1.22 -3.30 -1.59
N ASP A 103 2.04 -3.78 -2.53
CA ASP A 103 3.48 -3.97 -2.32
C ASP A 103 4.26 -2.97 -3.19
N ASP A 104 4.93 -2.00 -2.55
CA ASP A 104 5.99 -1.23 -3.21
C ASP A 104 7.23 -2.11 -3.38
N SER A 105 7.19 -3.07 -4.30
CA SER A 105 8.42 -3.78 -4.68
C SER A 105 9.51 -2.79 -5.15
N GLU A 106 9.13 -1.60 -5.64
CA GLU A 106 10.04 -0.54 -6.04
C GLU A 106 10.66 0.26 -4.89
N LEU A 107 9.95 0.48 -3.77
CA LEU A 107 10.50 1.16 -2.58
C LEU A 107 11.05 0.17 -1.53
N SER A 108 10.68 -1.11 -1.62
CA SER A 108 11.10 -2.18 -0.70
C SER A 108 12.42 -2.86 -1.10
N ARG A 109 13.23 -2.28 -2.00
CA ARG A 109 14.61 -2.73 -2.27
C ARG A 109 15.59 -2.41 -1.12
N ILE A 110 15.11 -2.39 0.11
CA ILE A 110 15.95 -2.53 1.30
C ILE A 110 16.06 -4.03 1.56
N PRO A 111 17.26 -4.62 1.65
CA PRO A 111 17.43 -6.03 1.96
C PRO A 111 16.61 -6.40 3.21
N ARG A 112 15.63 -7.30 3.07
CA ARG A 112 14.89 -7.81 4.22
C ARG A 112 15.88 -8.44 5.18
N PRO A 113 16.00 -7.98 6.44
CA PRO A 113 16.68 -8.74 7.46
C PRO A 113 15.90 -10.05 7.63
N THR A 114 16.63 -11.16 7.57
CA THR A 114 16.13 -12.49 7.92
C THR A 114 15.44 -12.41 9.29
N ALA A 115 14.26 -13.02 9.39
CA ALA A 115 13.31 -12.92 10.52
C ALA A 115 13.96 -12.71 11.90
N ALA A 116 13.55 -11.64 12.59
CA ALA A 116 13.93 -11.40 13.98
C ALA A 116 13.18 -12.35 14.95
N PRO A 117 13.82 -12.79 16.04
CA PRO A 117 13.14 -13.52 17.12
C PRO A 117 12.19 -12.59 17.88
N THR A 118 11.06 -13.14 18.33
CA THR A 118 10.04 -12.47 19.13
C THR A 118 10.58 -12.04 20.51
N GLY A 119 11.09 -10.81 20.60
CA GLY A 119 11.32 -10.10 21.85
C GLY A 119 10.14 -9.17 22.14
N SER A 120 9.32 -9.50 23.15
CA SER A 120 8.14 -8.72 23.54
C SER A 120 8.49 -7.61 24.53
N GLY A 121 9.39 -6.71 24.14
CA GLY A 121 9.60 -5.46 24.85
C GLY A 121 9.10 -4.28 24.03
N SER A 122 8.99 -3.12 24.66
CA SER A 122 8.73 -1.88 23.96
C SER A 122 9.62 -0.80 24.53
N VAL A 123 10.34 -0.09 23.67
CA VAL A 123 11.17 1.05 24.07
C VAL A 123 10.32 2.30 23.96
N GLN A 124 10.23 3.04 25.06
CA GLN A 124 9.66 4.39 25.06
C GLN A 124 10.79 5.40 24.85
N PHE A 125 10.64 6.24 23.84
CA PHE A 125 11.48 7.42 23.68
C PHE A 125 10.59 8.64 23.43
N MET A 126 11.11 9.81 23.75
CA MET A 126 10.39 11.06 23.55
C MET A 126 10.57 11.51 22.10
N ALA A 127 9.50 11.44 21.31
CA ALA A 127 9.46 11.94 19.93
C ALA A 127 8.64 13.23 19.88
N ARG A 128 8.97 14.15 18.98
CA ARG A 128 8.22 15.40 18.84
C ARG A 128 7.10 15.20 17.82
N GLN A 129 5.85 15.14 18.28
CA GLN A 129 4.67 15.01 17.43
C GLN A 129 3.83 16.29 17.54
N ASN A 130 3.67 17.00 16.42
CA ASN A 130 2.96 18.28 16.34
C ASN A 130 3.60 19.37 17.24
N GLY A 131 4.94 19.43 17.26
CA GLY A 131 5.68 20.39 18.09
C GLY A 131 5.75 20.05 19.59
N MET A 132 5.00 19.05 20.05
CA MET A 132 5.01 18.57 21.45
C MET A 132 5.82 17.29 21.59
N LEU A 133 6.65 17.21 22.63
CA LEU A 133 7.31 15.96 23.02
C LEU A 133 6.26 14.96 23.54
N LYS A 134 6.08 13.85 22.84
CA LYS A 134 5.22 12.74 23.21
C LYS A 134 6.04 11.44 23.29
N PRO A 135 5.75 10.56 24.25
CA PRO A 135 6.36 9.24 24.27
C PRO A 135 5.85 8.44 23.07
N LEU A 136 6.77 8.03 22.19
CA LEU A 136 6.53 7.06 21.16
C LEU A 136 6.97 5.69 21.69
N THR A 137 6.08 4.71 21.61
CA THR A 137 6.37 3.33 21.98
C THR A 137 6.72 2.57 20.71
N MET A 138 7.99 2.19 20.55
CA MET A 138 8.39 1.26 19.49
C MET A 138 8.55 -0.16 20.03
N PRO A 139 8.38 -1.19 19.17
CA PRO A 139 8.75 -2.56 19.52
C PRO A 139 10.22 -2.62 19.96
N ASP A 140 10.56 -3.49 20.90
CA ASP A 140 11.96 -3.80 21.20
C ASP A 140 12.61 -4.33 19.93
N HIS A 141 13.53 -3.57 19.37
CA HIS A 141 14.31 -4.05 18.26
C HIS A 141 15.42 -4.97 18.79
N PRO A 142 15.74 -6.08 18.10
CA PRO A 142 16.81 -6.97 18.52
C PRO A 142 18.12 -6.21 18.76
N PRO A 143 18.93 -6.61 19.75
CA PRO A 143 20.29 -6.13 19.91
C PRO A 143 21.05 -6.20 18.58
N GLY A 144 21.53 -5.05 18.09
CA GLY A 144 22.26 -4.97 16.82
C GLY A 144 21.41 -4.68 15.57
N SER A 145 20.10 -4.42 15.72
CA SER A 145 19.25 -3.91 14.64
C SER A 145 19.75 -2.58 14.05
N VAL A 146 19.38 -2.32 12.79
CA VAL A 146 19.73 -1.06 12.07
C VAL A 146 19.26 0.17 12.85
N VAL A 147 18.04 0.14 13.40
CA VAL A 147 17.51 1.20 14.27
C VAL A 147 18.43 1.47 15.47
N GLN A 148 18.88 0.42 16.19
CA GLN A 148 19.80 0.61 17.32
C GLN A 148 21.17 1.15 16.89
N GLN A 149 21.64 0.78 15.70
CA GLN A 149 22.89 1.32 15.14
C GLN A 149 22.74 2.83 14.87
N ILE A 150 21.65 3.25 14.20
CA ILE A 150 21.32 4.66 13.94
C ILE A 150 21.24 5.48 15.23
N VAL A 151 20.62 4.91 16.27
CA VAL A 151 20.52 5.57 17.59
C VAL A 151 21.90 5.74 18.25
N LYS A 152 22.85 4.85 17.97
CA LYS A 152 24.20 4.86 18.57
C LYS A 152 25.23 5.66 17.76
N MET A 153 24.95 5.97 16.50
CA MET A 153 25.81 6.81 15.67
C MET A 153 26.02 8.18 16.32
N ASP A 154 27.17 8.80 16.10
CA ASP A 154 27.38 10.19 16.46
C ASP A 154 26.73 11.14 15.44
N ASP A 155 26.70 12.44 15.75
CA ASP A 155 26.00 13.41 14.90
C ASP A 155 26.73 13.63 13.56
N ALA A 156 28.06 13.51 13.52
CA ALA A 156 28.84 13.62 12.28
C ALA A 156 28.62 12.40 11.37
N GLU A 157 28.50 11.20 11.94
CA GLU A 157 28.13 9.98 11.23
C GLU A 157 26.71 10.07 10.64
N ILE A 158 25.77 10.68 11.36
CA ILE A 158 24.41 10.90 10.88
C ILE A 158 24.35 11.95 9.77
N GLU A 159 25.06 13.08 9.91
CA GLU A 159 25.18 14.08 8.83
C GLU A 159 25.81 13.48 7.57
N ALA A 160 26.86 12.66 7.74
CA ALA A 160 27.49 11.95 6.63
C ALA A 160 26.56 10.91 5.98
N ALA A 161 25.82 10.14 6.79
CA ALA A 161 24.84 9.17 6.28
C ALA A 161 23.63 9.84 5.60
N GLY A 162 23.29 11.06 6.02
CA GLY A 162 22.25 11.90 5.45
C GLY A 162 22.65 12.69 4.21
N ALA A 163 23.93 12.71 3.86
CA ALA A 163 24.44 13.51 2.75
C ALA A 163 23.81 13.04 1.43
N GLY A 164 22.84 13.80 0.91
CA GLY A 164 22.07 13.48 -0.29
C GLY A 164 20.64 13.00 -0.05
N ILE A 165 20.21 12.87 1.20
CA ILE A 165 18.81 12.61 1.54
C ILE A 165 18.05 13.93 1.51
N ASP A 166 17.05 14.03 0.63
CA ASP A 166 16.12 15.16 0.63
C ASP A 166 15.11 14.98 1.78
N VAL A 167 15.47 15.49 2.95
CA VAL A 167 14.62 15.48 4.16
C VAL A 167 13.28 16.17 3.92
N ALA A 168 13.26 17.24 3.11
CA ALA A 168 12.03 17.93 2.76
C ALA A 168 11.11 17.07 1.87
N ALA A 169 11.68 16.26 0.97
CA ALA A 169 10.92 15.30 0.19
C ALA A 169 10.29 14.19 1.06
N LEU A 170 10.86 13.86 2.21
CA LEU A 170 10.41 12.79 3.11
C LEU A 170 9.56 13.28 4.31
N THR A 171 9.44 14.59 4.49
CA THR A 171 8.68 15.21 5.57
C THR A 171 7.36 15.75 5.05
N TRP A 172 6.29 15.58 5.83
CA TRP A 172 4.99 16.12 5.48
C TRP A 172 5.01 17.65 5.49
N GLN A 173 4.35 18.24 4.49
CA GLN A 173 4.14 19.68 4.37
C GLN A 173 2.67 19.96 4.05
N PRO A 174 2.08 21.04 4.58
CA PRO A 174 0.74 21.45 4.19
C PRO A 174 0.63 21.62 2.68
N GLN A 175 -0.52 21.24 2.11
CA GLN A 175 -0.83 21.37 0.67
C GLN A 175 0.01 20.50 -0.28
N ARG A 176 0.90 19.65 0.24
CA ARG A 176 1.59 18.66 -0.59
C ARG A 176 0.57 17.67 -1.17
N MET A 177 0.70 17.39 -2.48
CA MET A 177 -0.10 16.34 -3.11
C MET A 177 0.29 14.97 -2.54
N PRO A 178 -0.70 14.12 -2.19
CA PRO A 178 -0.42 12.79 -1.70
C PRO A 178 0.25 11.96 -2.80
N THR A 179 1.16 11.07 -2.42
CA THR A 179 1.65 10.01 -3.30
C THR A 179 0.79 8.75 -3.20
N ARG A 180 -0.03 8.62 -2.14
CA ARG A 180 -1.00 7.53 -1.96
C ARG A 180 -2.30 7.98 -1.34
N ILE A 181 -3.38 7.37 -1.80
CA ILE A 181 -4.72 7.61 -1.29
C ILE A 181 -5.36 6.28 -0.93
N LEU A 182 -5.76 6.12 0.32
CA LEU A 182 -6.58 5.01 0.76
C LEU A 182 -8.06 5.35 0.63
N LEU A 183 -8.84 4.42 0.07
CA LEU A 183 -10.29 4.41 0.21
C LEU A 183 -10.70 3.62 1.46
N ARG A 184 -11.43 4.25 2.38
CA ARG A 184 -11.97 3.62 3.59
C ARG A 184 -13.36 4.18 3.94
N ALA A 185 -14.39 3.35 3.86
CA ALA A 185 -15.73 3.75 4.31
C ALA A 185 -15.85 3.88 5.84
N GLY A 186 -16.97 4.46 6.28
CA GLY A 186 -17.25 4.76 7.68
C GLY A 186 -16.38 5.88 8.26
N SER A 187 -15.66 6.62 7.41
CA SER A 187 -14.80 7.72 7.84
C SER A 187 -15.63 9.02 7.93
N PRO A 188 -15.60 9.75 9.06
CA PRO A 188 -16.28 11.04 9.17
C PRO A 188 -15.73 12.05 8.15
N GLY A 189 -16.61 12.68 7.37
CA GLY A 189 -16.25 13.71 6.38
C GLY A 189 -15.94 13.12 5.00
N SER A 190 -14.84 12.40 4.87
CA SER A 190 -14.37 11.87 3.57
C SER A 190 -13.93 10.40 3.67
N PRO A 191 -14.23 9.56 2.66
CA PRO A 191 -13.68 8.21 2.56
C PRO A 191 -12.24 8.15 2.07
N LEU A 192 -11.62 9.28 1.72
CA LEU A 192 -10.26 9.34 1.19
C LEU A 192 -9.28 9.71 2.30
N ALA A 193 -8.20 8.94 2.42
CA ALA A 193 -7.12 9.23 3.35
C ALA A 193 -5.74 9.27 2.68
N ASP A 194 -4.92 10.26 3.00
CA ASP A 194 -3.50 10.35 2.64
C ASP A 194 -2.72 9.23 3.34
N ARG A 195 -2.10 8.39 2.52
CA ARG A 195 -1.22 7.30 2.95
C ARG A 195 0.19 7.46 2.41
N SER A 196 0.56 8.68 2.07
CA SER A 196 1.94 9.00 1.71
C SER A 196 2.86 8.62 2.87
N PRO A 197 3.98 7.91 2.63
CA PRO A 197 4.90 7.46 3.67
C PRO A 197 5.79 8.63 4.15
N LEU A 198 5.16 9.73 4.59
CA LEU A 198 5.81 10.96 5.00
C LEU A 198 5.94 11.03 6.51
N PHE A 199 7.10 11.48 6.98
CA PHE A 199 7.34 11.73 8.39
C PHE A 199 6.49 12.91 8.88
N GLY A 200 5.89 12.75 10.06
CA GLY A 200 5.11 13.80 10.72
C GLY A 200 3.74 14.09 10.10
N LEU A 201 3.18 13.21 9.25
CA LEU A 201 1.81 13.34 8.76
C LEU A 201 0.82 13.40 9.94
N THR A 202 0.07 14.50 10.05
CA THR A 202 -0.75 14.82 11.24
C THR A 202 -2.25 14.66 11.02
N ASP A 203 -2.73 14.93 9.81
CA ASP A 203 -4.09 14.70 9.36
C ASP A 203 -4.02 13.90 8.06
N ASP A 204 -4.62 12.71 8.06
CA ASP A 204 -4.66 11.86 6.88
C ASP A 204 -5.92 12.12 6.06
N ARG A 205 -6.79 13.06 6.40
CA ARG A 205 -8.04 13.26 5.64
C ARG A 205 -7.80 14.03 4.34
N LEU A 206 -8.41 13.55 3.27
CA LEU A 206 -8.38 14.21 1.97
C LEU A 206 -9.78 14.63 1.53
N GLU A 207 -9.93 15.92 1.22
CA GLU A 207 -11.14 16.45 0.60
C GLU A 207 -11.12 16.15 -0.91
N PRO A 208 -12.18 15.52 -1.48
CA PRO A 208 -12.25 15.21 -2.92
C PRO A 208 -11.96 16.41 -3.84
N ALA A 209 -12.42 17.61 -3.45
CA ALA A 209 -12.19 18.84 -4.21
C ALA A 209 -10.70 19.25 -4.25
N ALA A 210 -9.93 18.97 -3.20
CA ALA A 210 -8.49 19.27 -3.17
C ALA A 210 -7.69 18.39 -4.15
N LEU A 211 -8.25 17.22 -4.49
CA LEU A 211 -7.70 16.28 -5.48
C LEU A 211 -8.22 16.55 -6.90
N GLY A 212 -9.08 17.56 -7.08
CA GLY A 212 -9.71 17.85 -8.36
C GLY A 212 -10.74 16.81 -8.80
N LEU A 213 -11.28 16.00 -7.89
CA LEU A 213 -12.28 14.99 -8.25
C LEU A 213 -13.59 15.63 -8.70
N SER A 214 -14.23 15.00 -9.69
CA SER A 214 -15.51 15.43 -10.22
C SER A 214 -16.61 15.37 -9.14
N ALA A 215 -17.62 16.23 -9.30
CA ALA A 215 -18.77 16.23 -8.40
C ALA A 215 -19.53 14.88 -8.42
N GLU A 216 -19.57 14.23 -9.59
CA GLU A 216 -20.20 12.92 -9.75
C GLU A 216 -19.44 11.84 -8.95
N LEU A 217 -18.13 11.75 -9.12
CA LEU A 217 -17.31 10.78 -8.37
C LEU A 217 -17.35 11.08 -6.87
N THR A 218 -17.31 12.35 -6.48
CA THR A 218 -17.44 12.80 -5.09
C THR A 218 -18.76 12.31 -4.48
N ALA A 219 -19.89 12.47 -5.19
CA ALA A 219 -21.19 12.00 -4.72
C ALA A 219 -21.24 10.47 -4.56
N ARG A 220 -20.63 9.72 -5.50
CA ARG A 220 -20.53 8.25 -5.42
C ARG A 220 -19.69 7.80 -4.23
N LEU A 221 -18.54 8.42 -4.00
CA LEU A 221 -17.67 8.17 -2.85
C LEU A 221 -18.41 8.42 -1.53
N GLN A 222 -19.15 9.53 -1.43
CA GLN A 222 -19.96 9.84 -0.24
C GLN A 222 -21.07 8.81 -0.01
N ALA A 223 -21.79 8.42 -1.06
CA ALA A 223 -22.84 7.40 -0.96
C ALA A 223 -22.27 6.05 -0.47
N TRP A 224 -21.12 5.63 -1.00
CA TRP A 224 -20.43 4.42 -0.57
C TRP A 224 -19.91 4.53 0.88
N ASN A 225 -19.39 5.69 1.28
CA ASN A 225 -18.95 5.95 2.65
C ASN A 225 -20.10 5.83 3.65
N ILE A 226 -21.28 6.36 3.31
CA ILE A 226 -22.50 6.32 4.12
C ILE A 226 -23.08 4.90 4.20
N ALA A 227 -23.07 4.15 3.09
CA ALA A 227 -23.54 2.78 3.06
C ALA A 227 -22.73 1.87 4.00
N GLY A 228 -21.45 2.18 4.21
CA GLY A 228 -20.58 1.46 5.13
C GLY A 228 -20.28 0.04 4.63
N LEU A 229 -19.99 -0.86 5.57
CA LEU A 229 -19.44 -2.19 5.26
C LEU A 229 -20.50 -3.24 4.89
N ALA A 230 -21.79 -2.89 4.75
CA ALA A 230 -22.87 -3.85 4.54
C ALA A 230 -23.69 -3.53 3.28
N PRO A 231 -23.89 -4.49 2.35
CA PRO A 231 -23.35 -5.86 2.36
C PRO A 231 -21.86 -5.91 2.01
N TYR A 232 -21.10 -6.73 2.75
CA TYR A 232 -19.62 -6.71 2.75
C TYR A 232 -18.97 -7.01 1.39
N VAL A 233 -19.51 -7.95 0.61
CA VAL A 233 -18.98 -8.25 -0.73
C VAL A 233 -19.20 -7.08 -1.68
N GLU A 234 -20.40 -6.49 -1.68
CA GLU A 234 -20.72 -5.34 -2.52
C GLU A 234 -19.86 -4.13 -2.13
N TYR A 235 -19.64 -3.93 -0.83
CA TYR A 235 -18.71 -2.92 -0.33
C TYR A 235 -17.31 -3.06 -0.94
N LEU A 236 -16.75 -4.28 -0.96
CA LEU A 236 -15.42 -4.55 -1.54
C LEU A 236 -15.41 -4.39 -3.06
N VAL A 237 -16.45 -4.88 -3.74
CA VAL A 237 -16.58 -4.77 -5.19
C VAL A 237 -16.68 -3.30 -5.62
N VAL A 238 -17.61 -2.55 -5.03
CA VAL A 238 -17.79 -1.12 -5.31
C VAL A 238 -16.57 -0.31 -4.89
N GLY A 239 -15.88 -0.70 -3.81
CA GLY A 239 -14.64 -0.06 -3.38
C GLY A 239 -13.53 -0.17 -4.41
N HIS A 240 -13.34 -1.33 -5.04
CA HIS A 240 -12.40 -1.50 -6.16
C HIS A 240 -12.81 -0.69 -7.39
N GLU A 241 -14.10 -0.67 -7.73
CA GLU A 241 -14.63 0.13 -8.85
C GLU A 241 -14.46 1.65 -8.61
N LEU A 242 -14.62 2.10 -7.36
CA LEU A 242 -14.35 3.48 -6.96
C LEU A 242 -12.85 3.80 -6.96
N ALA A 243 -12.00 2.86 -6.54
CA ALA A 243 -10.56 3.03 -6.62
C ALA A 243 -10.10 3.23 -8.07
N ALA A 244 -10.62 2.43 -9.01
CA ALA A 244 -10.40 2.63 -10.44
C ALA A 244 -10.89 4.00 -10.94
N ALA A 245 -12.04 4.47 -10.45
CA ALA A 245 -12.60 5.77 -10.84
C ALA A 245 -11.77 6.94 -10.29
N VAL A 246 -11.32 6.86 -9.03
CA VAL A 246 -10.41 7.83 -8.42
C VAL A 246 -9.09 7.85 -9.18
N GLN A 247 -8.48 6.69 -9.45
CA GLN A 247 -7.24 6.58 -10.21
C GLN A 247 -7.33 7.28 -11.57
N ARG A 248 -8.45 7.10 -12.28
CA ARG A 248 -8.71 7.73 -13.58
C ARG A 248 -8.68 9.26 -13.52
N GLU A 249 -9.21 9.86 -12.45
CA GLU A 249 -9.29 11.32 -12.34
C GLU A 249 -8.00 11.95 -11.79
N ILE A 250 -7.26 11.25 -10.93
CA ILE A 250 -6.02 11.79 -10.32
C ILE A 250 -4.75 11.49 -11.12
N GLY A 251 -4.81 10.58 -12.10
CA GLY A 251 -3.66 10.18 -12.92
C GLY A 251 -2.79 9.08 -12.26
N PRO A 252 -1.77 8.57 -12.98
CA PRO A 252 -1.00 7.40 -12.56
C PRO A 252 0.07 7.67 -11.49
N GLN A 253 0.34 8.94 -11.16
CA GLN A 253 1.41 9.32 -10.25
C GLN A 253 1.04 9.14 -8.76
N ILE A 254 -0.25 9.03 -8.46
CA ILE A 254 -0.78 8.84 -7.11
C ILE A 254 -1.38 7.44 -7.03
N THR A 255 -0.88 6.58 -6.15
CA THR A 255 -1.40 5.22 -6.02
C THR A 255 -2.68 5.22 -5.20
N VAL A 256 -3.75 4.66 -5.75
CA VAL A 256 -5.00 4.42 -5.02
C VAL A 256 -4.98 3.04 -4.37
N LEU A 257 -5.14 3.01 -3.04
CA LEU A 257 -5.10 1.79 -2.23
C LEU A 257 -6.52 1.36 -1.85
N PHE A 258 -6.85 0.11 -2.15
CA PHE A 258 -8.07 -0.53 -1.66
C PHE A 258 -8.00 -2.07 -1.81
N PRO A 259 -8.52 -2.86 -0.85
CA PRO A 259 -8.74 -2.51 0.57
C PRO A 259 -7.41 -2.65 1.33
N GLU A 260 -6.97 -1.64 2.08
CA GLU A 260 -5.71 -1.77 2.83
C GLU A 260 -5.84 -2.82 3.94
N ALA A 261 -5.08 -3.91 3.83
CA ALA A 261 -5.08 -4.98 4.82
C ALA A 261 -4.08 -4.78 5.97
N ASP A 262 -3.14 -3.83 5.85
CA ASP A 262 -2.11 -3.59 6.88
C ASP A 262 -1.63 -2.12 6.93
N ALA A 263 -2.14 -1.38 7.92
CA ALA A 263 -1.77 0.02 8.17
C ALA A 263 -0.28 0.22 8.49
N ALA A 264 0.47 -0.84 8.83
CA ALA A 264 1.91 -0.74 9.03
C ALA A 264 2.66 -0.46 7.72
N ARG A 265 2.08 -0.80 6.57
CA ARG A 265 2.71 -0.64 5.23
C ARG A 265 2.58 0.75 4.65
N SER A 266 1.69 1.56 5.21
CA SER A 266 1.54 2.98 4.87
C SER A 266 2.30 3.91 5.84
N ARG A 267 3.22 3.37 6.64
CA ARG A 267 4.08 4.14 7.53
C ARG A 267 5.51 4.19 6.97
N PRO A 268 6.24 5.29 7.17
CA PRO A 268 7.68 5.28 6.91
C PRO A 268 8.35 4.17 7.71
N ALA A 269 9.40 3.56 7.15
CA ALA A 269 10.16 2.53 7.83
C ALA A 269 10.69 3.05 9.19
N PRO A 270 10.70 2.24 10.26
CA PRO A 270 11.18 2.67 11.58
C PRO A 270 12.59 3.28 11.57
N GLU A 271 13.48 2.77 10.72
CA GLU A 271 14.84 3.29 10.50
C GLU A 271 14.81 4.71 9.94
N LEU A 272 13.94 4.96 8.96
CA LEU A 272 13.78 6.28 8.34
C LEU A 272 13.20 7.27 9.36
N VAL A 273 12.21 6.85 10.15
CA VAL A 273 11.65 7.67 11.23
C VAL A 273 12.74 8.07 12.23
N ALA A 274 13.54 7.11 12.70
CA ALA A 274 14.62 7.36 13.66
C ALA A 274 15.69 8.33 13.12
N MET A 275 16.01 8.22 11.83
CA MET A 275 16.98 9.09 11.16
C MET A 275 16.45 10.52 10.97
N LEU A 276 15.21 10.69 10.50
CA LEU A 276 14.58 12.00 10.31
C LEU A 276 14.36 12.74 11.64
N ASP A 277 13.98 12.00 12.70
CA ASP A 277 13.90 12.54 14.07
C ASP A 277 15.24 13.10 14.56
N ARG A 278 16.37 12.55 14.07
CA ARG A 278 17.69 13.05 14.44
C ARG A 278 18.09 14.27 13.63
N PHE A 279 17.82 14.31 12.32
CA PHE A 279 18.08 15.51 11.51
C PHE A 279 17.32 16.74 12.00
N HIS A 280 16.05 16.59 12.37
CA HIS A 280 15.28 17.71 12.93
C HIS A 280 15.87 18.23 14.25
N ARG A 281 16.55 17.38 15.04
CA ARG A 281 17.22 17.82 16.29
C ARG A 281 18.54 18.54 16.06
N LEU A 282 19.20 18.31 14.92
CA LEU A 282 20.48 18.95 14.57
C LEU A 282 20.29 20.30 13.85
N THR A 283 19.11 20.51 13.27
CA THR A 283 18.80 21.69 12.45
C THR A 283 17.95 22.75 13.19
N ASP A 284 17.45 22.42 14.39
CA ASP A 284 16.79 23.32 15.36
C ASP A 284 17.80 23.89 16.38
#